data_AF-A0A8J4PPE5-F1
#
_entry.id   AF-A0A8J4PPE5-F1
#
_cell.length_a   1.000
_cell.length_b   1.000
_cell.length_c   1.000
_cell.angle_alpha   90.00
_cell.angle_beta   90.00
_cell.angle_gamma   90.00
#
_symmetry.space_group_name_H-M   'P 1'
#
loop_
_entity.id
_entity.type
_entity.pdbx_description
1 polymer ?
#
loop_
_entity_poly.entity_id
_entity_poly.type
_entity_poly.pdbx_seq_one_letter_code
_entity_poly.pdbx_strand_id
1 'polypeptide(L)'
;MINITTFPNSNTFWYYYSQNNNTNVDDFFISSKRPLLVKNLDEIKSRGFDNNSLPLVLGQNVPKDPTKFDFIIYFKILKTHLLGQNIIMNLELKNDVYLCLQLLSMTQQGLTILADQQTDINSGNYDTNMQRFVCPIGSLVFSFKLQRVDKNHSSLLEKLLGIAIVEALSTRSVVKQSKTEIKIQYIENSLTHPLYANNQKIGGILTQLSNNDDVFDVSLGAGINVHDSVFSLNNITGGSSTIILVSREEILATFFNNFESMYFTFINKGLEPFKDRLKLISKL
;
A
#
# COMPACT_ATOMS: atom_id res chain seq x y z
N MET A 1 30.21 9.29 -30.55
CA MET A 1 30.92 9.38 -29.25
C MET A 1 30.17 10.38 -28.39
N ILE A 2 29.46 9.93 -27.36
CA ILE A 2 28.77 10.83 -26.43
C ILE A 2 29.47 10.70 -25.08
N ASN A 3 30.02 11.82 -24.62
CA ASN A 3 30.75 11.95 -23.37
C ASN A 3 29.79 11.84 -22.18
N ILE A 4 30.19 11.04 -21.20
CA ILE A 4 29.52 10.91 -19.90
C ILE A 4 30.23 11.86 -18.93
N THR A 5 29.55 12.91 -18.50
CA THR A 5 29.95 13.69 -17.32
C THR A 5 29.10 13.27 -16.13
N THR A 6 29.76 12.65 -15.14
CA THR A 6 29.19 12.28 -13.85
C THR A 6 29.04 13.50 -12.96
N PHE A 7 27.84 13.73 -12.41
CA PHE A 7 27.66 14.64 -11.27
C PHE A 7 27.50 13.85 -9.96
N PRO A 8 28.14 14.27 -8.87
CA PRO A 8 28.05 13.58 -7.58
C PRO A 8 26.81 14.04 -6.80
N ASN A 9 26.13 13.09 -6.16
CA ASN A 9 25.27 13.28 -4.98
C ASN A 9 24.18 14.39 -5.03
N SER A 10 23.23 14.30 -5.95
CA SER A 10 21.96 15.04 -5.81
C SER A 10 20.75 14.10 -5.86
N ASN A 11 20.09 13.94 -4.71
CA ASN A 11 18.76 13.34 -4.56
C ASN A 11 17.73 14.27 -5.20
N THR A 12 17.50 14.13 -6.51
CA THR A 12 16.49 14.92 -7.21
C THR A 12 15.72 14.00 -8.14
N PHE A 13 14.41 13.88 -7.91
CA PHE A 13 13.47 13.15 -8.76
C PHE A 13 12.49 14.15 -9.37
N TRP A 14 12.08 13.90 -10.62
CA TRP A 14 11.23 14.79 -11.41
C TRP A 14 9.78 14.30 -11.41
N TYR A 15 8.84 15.24 -11.42
CA TYR A 15 7.41 15.01 -11.24
C TYR A 15 6.57 15.68 -12.33
N TYR A 16 5.52 15.00 -12.79
CA TYR A 16 4.54 15.54 -13.72
C TYR A 16 3.18 15.62 -13.02
N TYR A 17 2.54 16.79 -13.12
CA TYR A 17 1.21 17.05 -12.60
C TYR A 17 0.35 17.54 -13.77
N SER A 18 -0.72 16.82 -14.09
CA SER A 18 -1.72 17.31 -15.04
C SER A 18 -2.97 17.70 -14.27
N GLN A 19 -3.22 19.01 -14.21
CA GLN A 19 -4.56 19.53 -13.99
C GLN A 19 -5.13 19.88 -15.37
N ASN A 20 -6.12 19.07 -15.78
CA ASN A 20 -6.98 19.22 -16.95
C ASN A 20 -6.43 18.85 -18.34
N ASN A 21 -7.39 18.32 -19.11
CA ASN A 21 -7.33 17.78 -20.46
C ASN A 21 -6.54 18.65 -21.46
N ASN A 22 -5.75 17.99 -22.30
CA ASN A 22 -4.92 18.48 -23.41
C ASN A 22 -3.48 18.87 -23.05
N THR A 23 -2.56 17.91 -23.09
CA THR A 23 -1.20 18.12 -23.62
C THR A 23 -0.59 16.80 -24.10
N ASN A 24 -0.06 16.80 -25.32
CA ASN A 24 0.74 15.71 -25.91
C ASN A 24 2.11 15.65 -25.24
N VAL A 25 2.59 14.44 -24.94
CA VAL A 25 3.94 14.20 -24.41
C VAL A 25 4.61 13.09 -25.21
N ASP A 26 5.34 13.48 -26.25
CA ASP A 26 6.30 12.60 -26.93
C ASP A 26 7.68 12.76 -26.29
N ASP A 27 8.40 11.63 -26.27
CA ASP A 27 9.79 11.39 -25.87
C ASP A 27 10.16 11.41 -24.39
N PHE A 28 10.64 10.25 -23.90
CA PHE A 28 12.01 10.10 -23.37
C PHE A 28 12.27 8.61 -23.04
N PHE A 29 13.46 8.08 -23.31
CA PHE A 29 13.92 6.78 -22.76
C PHE A 29 15.05 7.06 -21.78
N ILE A 30 15.05 6.51 -20.55
CA ILE A 30 16.29 6.32 -19.78
C ILE A 30 16.21 5.07 -18.88
N SER A 31 17.11 4.12 -19.17
CA SER A 31 17.53 3.03 -18.29
C SER A 31 18.42 3.56 -17.15
N SER A 32 18.11 3.22 -15.91
CA SER A 32 19.13 3.12 -14.86
C SER A 32 18.64 2.20 -13.74
N LYS A 33 19.52 1.81 -12.82
CA LYS A 33 19.24 1.01 -11.62
C LYS A 33 18.39 1.79 -10.57
N ARG A 34 17.34 2.49 -11.03
CA ARG A 34 16.44 3.42 -10.33
C ARG A 34 15.04 3.34 -10.96
N PRO A 35 13.98 3.87 -10.33
CA PRO A 35 12.58 3.54 -10.64
C PRO A 35 12.20 3.74 -12.11
N LEU A 36 11.43 2.80 -12.64
CA LEU A 36 10.86 2.88 -14.00
C LEU A 36 9.90 4.08 -14.10
N LEU A 37 10.22 5.04 -14.96
CA LEU A 37 9.23 5.94 -15.53
C LEU A 37 8.51 5.20 -16.66
N VAL A 38 7.23 4.86 -16.46
CA VAL A 38 6.38 4.37 -17.56
C VAL A 38 6.13 5.55 -18.49
N LYS A 39 6.58 5.45 -19.74
CA LYS A 39 6.64 6.57 -20.68
C LYS A 39 5.85 6.40 -21.97
N ASN A 40 4.90 5.48 -22.04
CA ASN A 40 3.99 5.52 -23.18
C ASN A 40 2.55 5.20 -22.79
N LEU A 41 1.74 6.26 -22.74
CA LEU A 41 0.30 6.23 -22.44
C LEU A 41 -0.53 5.84 -23.68
N ASP A 42 0.02 5.93 -24.89
CA ASP A 42 -0.75 5.70 -26.11
C ASP A 42 -1.00 4.22 -26.42
N GLU A 43 -0.16 3.31 -25.93
CA GLU A 43 -0.42 1.87 -25.95
C GLU A 43 -1.45 1.44 -24.88
N ILE A 44 -1.62 2.23 -23.82
CA ILE A 44 -2.64 2.00 -22.78
C ILE A 44 -4.03 2.40 -23.31
N LYS A 45 -4.11 3.46 -24.12
CA LYS A 45 -5.33 3.91 -24.80
C LYS A 45 -5.84 2.95 -25.86
N SER A 46 -4.96 2.23 -26.59
CA SER A 46 -5.37 1.31 -27.66
C SER A 46 -6.04 0.01 -27.17
N ARG A 47 -6.01 -0.25 -25.85
CA ARG A 47 -6.59 -1.44 -25.20
C ARG A 47 -7.91 -1.19 -24.45
N GLY A 48 -8.55 -0.02 -24.67
CA GLY A 48 -9.93 0.24 -24.23
C GLY A 48 -10.10 0.82 -22.83
N PHE A 49 -9.09 1.52 -22.29
CA PHE A 49 -9.23 2.27 -21.03
C PHE A 49 -9.68 3.71 -21.30
N ASP A 50 -10.86 4.08 -20.80
CA ASP A 50 -11.45 5.42 -20.98
C ASP A 50 -10.79 6.50 -20.11
N ASN A 51 -10.74 7.71 -20.70
CA ASN A 51 -9.94 8.89 -20.39
C ASN A 51 -10.03 9.54 -18.98
N ASN A 52 -10.66 8.91 -17.99
CA ASN A 52 -10.88 9.56 -16.68
C ASN A 52 -9.91 9.07 -15.60
N SER A 53 -8.71 9.67 -15.64
CA SER A 53 -7.79 9.91 -14.51
C SER A 53 -6.90 8.75 -14.03
N LEU A 54 -5.68 8.70 -14.56
CA LEU A 54 -4.51 8.12 -13.87
C LEU A 54 -3.53 9.25 -13.54
N PRO A 55 -3.64 9.90 -12.37
CA PRO A 55 -2.61 10.83 -11.93
C PRO A 55 -1.35 10.01 -11.54
N LEU A 56 -0.27 10.17 -12.31
CA LEU A 56 1.04 9.63 -11.94
C LEU A 56 1.73 10.65 -11.02
N VAL A 57 1.45 10.61 -9.71
CA VAL A 57 2.21 11.39 -8.74
C VAL A 57 3.49 10.65 -8.38
N LEU A 58 4.53 10.92 -9.13
CA LEU A 58 5.88 10.88 -8.60
C LEU A 58 5.94 12.12 -7.66
N GLY A 59 6.36 12.02 -6.38
CA GLY A 59 6.11 13.07 -5.38
C GLY A 59 7.31 13.77 -4.72
N GLN A 60 7.38 15.11 -4.81
CA GLN A 60 7.82 16.04 -3.76
C GLN A 60 7.13 17.39 -4.00
N ASN A 61 6.62 17.94 -2.89
CA ASN A 61 5.78 19.13 -2.75
C ASN A 61 4.34 18.99 -3.29
N VAL A 62 3.50 18.35 -2.48
CA VAL A 62 2.03 18.44 -2.56
C VAL A 62 1.56 19.27 -1.34
N PRO A 63 0.50 20.10 -1.44
CA PRO A 63 0.13 21.11 -0.44
C PRO A 63 -0.13 20.56 0.97
N LYS A 64 0.01 21.43 1.99
CA LYS A 64 -0.31 21.18 3.42
C LYS A 64 -1.82 21.02 3.69
N ASP A 65 -2.47 20.11 2.99
CA ASP A 65 -3.85 19.72 3.24
C ASP A 65 -3.83 18.40 4.03
N PRO A 66 -4.32 18.36 5.27
CA PRO A 66 -4.31 17.14 6.11
C PRO A 66 -5.16 16.01 5.52
N THR A 67 -6.05 16.30 4.56
CA THR A 67 -6.82 15.27 3.84
C THR A 67 -5.99 14.59 2.74
N LYS A 68 -4.84 15.16 2.37
CA LYS A 68 -3.93 14.64 1.34
C LYS A 68 -2.75 13.93 1.99
N PHE A 69 -2.19 12.99 1.25
CA PHE A 69 -1.04 12.23 1.73
C PHE A 69 0.24 13.08 1.68
N ASP A 70 0.95 13.20 2.81
CA ASP A 70 2.19 13.96 2.91
C ASP A 70 3.43 13.08 2.65
N PHE A 71 3.92 13.11 1.41
CA PHE A 71 5.11 12.36 1.02
C PHE A 71 6.39 12.78 1.78
N ILE A 72 6.49 14.01 2.29
CA ILE A 72 7.67 14.46 3.05
C ILE A 72 7.71 13.73 4.39
N ILE A 73 6.57 13.65 5.10
CA ILE A 73 6.47 12.89 6.36
C ILE A 73 6.75 11.40 6.09
N TYR A 74 6.13 10.84 5.06
CA TYR A 74 6.30 9.44 4.69
C TYR A 74 7.77 9.08 4.44
N PHE A 75 8.45 9.77 3.53
CA PHE A 75 9.84 9.48 3.18
C PHE A 75 10.85 9.83 4.27
N LYS A 76 10.50 10.75 5.19
CA LYS A 76 11.32 11.00 6.39
C LYS A 76 11.36 9.79 7.33
N ILE A 77 10.31 8.98 7.34
CA ILE A 77 10.15 7.81 8.23
C ILE A 77 10.55 6.50 7.54
N LEU A 78 10.37 6.42 6.22
CA LEU A 78 10.69 5.25 5.43
C LEU A 78 12.21 4.96 5.45
N LYS A 79 12.57 3.72 5.74
CA LYS A 79 13.95 3.22 5.85
C LYS A 79 14.22 1.99 4.98
N THR A 80 13.23 1.55 4.23
CA THR A 80 13.32 0.39 3.35
C THR A 80 14.29 0.62 2.20
N HIS A 81 14.74 -0.47 1.58
CA HIS A 81 15.54 -0.42 0.36
C HIS A 81 14.74 -0.74 -0.90
N LEU A 82 13.66 -1.51 -0.78
CA LEU A 82 12.91 -2.04 -1.91
C LEU A 82 11.44 -1.63 -1.87
N LEU A 83 10.75 -1.90 -0.76
CA LEU A 83 9.30 -1.74 -0.67
C LEU A 83 8.91 -0.31 -0.30
N GLY A 84 7.87 0.24 -0.93
CA GLY A 84 7.35 1.58 -0.61
C GLY A 84 8.20 2.74 -1.12
N GLN A 85 9.31 2.46 -1.82
CA GLN A 85 10.16 3.48 -2.45
C GLN A 85 9.52 4.08 -3.71
N ASN A 86 8.64 3.31 -4.36
CA ASN A 86 7.96 3.69 -5.60
C ASN A 86 6.46 3.67 -5.39
N ILE A 87 5.83 4.83 -5.44
CA ILE A 87 4.39 4.98 -5.20
C ILE A 87 3.72 5.56 -6.44
N ILE A 88 2.61 4.94 -6.85
CA ILE A 88 1.61 5.52 -7.74
C ILE A 88 0.41 5.87 -6.86
N MET A 89 0.05 7.14 -6.81
CA MET A 89 -1.10 7.60 -6.00
C MET A 89 -2.27 7.97 -6.89
N ASN A 90 -3.47 7.49 -6.56
CA ASN A 90 -4.72 7.95 -7.15
C ASN A 90 -5.67 8.46 -6.05
N LEU A 91 -6.47 9.48 -6.34
CA LEU A 91 -7.36 10.07 -5.33
C LEU A 91 -8.55 9.13 -5.02
N GLU A 92 -9.06 8.45 -6.03
CA GLU A 92 -10.15 7.48 -5.88
C GLU A 92 -9.83 6.23 -6.72
N LEU A 93 -9.95 5.06 -6.09
CA LEU A 93 -9.89 3.78 -6.79
C LEU A 93 -11.16 2.99 -6.54
N LYS A 94 -11.64 2.31 -7.59
CA LYS A 94 -12.64 1.25 -7.40
C LYS A 94 -11.97 0.06 -6.71
N ASN A 95 -10.88 -0.47 -7.28
CA ASN A 95 -10.14 -1.60 -6.72
C ASN A 95 -8.62 -1.44 -6.94
N ASP A 96 -7.90 -1.10 -5.88
CA ASP A 96 -6.46 -0.86 -5.89
C ASP A 96 -5.62 -2.12 -6.15
N VAL A 97 -5.99 -3.25 -5.55
CA VAL A 97 -5.28 -4.54 -5.68
C VAL A 97 -5.35 -5.07 -7.11
N TYR A 98 -6.48 -4.92 -7.80
CA TYR A 98 -6.62 -5.32 -9.20
C TYR A 98 -5.77 -4.44 -10.14
N LEU A 99 -5.76 -3.12 -9.91
CA LEU A 99 -4.87 -2.22 -10.65
C LEU A 99 -3.40 -2.59 -10.41
N CYS A 100 -3.05 -2.96 -9.17
CA CYS A 100 -1.71 -3.43 -8.83
C CYS A 100 -1.34 -4.66 -9.65
N LEU A 101 -2.25 -5.65 -9.74
CA LEU A 101 -2.12 -6.86 -10.56
C LEU A 101 -1.90 -6.57 -12.03
N GLN A 102 -2.68 -5.66 -12.61
CA GLN A 102 -2.52 -5.26 -14.01
C GLN A 102 -1.16 -4.61 -14.28
N LEU A 103 -0.66 -3.83 -13.32
CA LEU A 103 0.67 -3.20 -13.40
C LEU A 103 1.82 -4.16 -13.05
N LEU A 104 1.55 -5.36 -12.50
CA LEU A 104 2.58 -6.32 -12.09
C LEU A 104 3.48 -6.73 -13.24
N SER A 105 2.90 -7.04 -14.40
CA SER A 105 3.62 -7.54 -15.57
C SER A 105 4.59 -6.50 -16.16
N MET A 106 4.42 -5.23 -15.82
CA MET A 106 5.12 -4.11 -16.45
C MET A 106 6.14 -3.41 -15.55
N THR A 107 6.24 -3.79 -14.28
CA THR A 107 6.99 -3.02 -13.27
C THR A 107 7.91 -3.91 -12.41
N GLN A 108 8.74 -3.33 -11.54
CA GLN A 108 9.63 -4.08 -10.63
C GLN A 108 9.04 -4.26 -9.23
N GLN A 109 9.43 -5.32 -8.51
CA GLN A 109 9.04 -5.58 -7.12
C GLN A 109 9.09 -4.32 -6.24
N GLY A 110 8.12 -4.17 -5.35
CA GLY A 110 8.06 -3.06 -4.40
C GLY A 110 7.33 -1.82 -4.90
N LEU A 111 6.79 -1.83 -6.13
CA LEU A 111 5.81 -0.84 -6.56
C LEU A 111 4.60 -0.87 -5.61
N THR A 112 4.20 0.31 -5.16
CA THR A 112 3.04 0.54 -4.29
C THR A 112 2.02 1.40 -5.02
N ILE A 113 0.76 1.03 -4.93
CA ILE A 113 -0.39 1.86 -5.27
C ILE A 113 -0.97 2.38 -3.98
N LEU A 114 -1.25 3.68 -3.94
CA LEU A 114 -1.83 4.38 -2.80
C LEU A 114 -3.11 5.09 -3.25
N ALA A 115 -4.14 5.09 -2.41
CA ALA A 115 -5.32 5.91 -2.62
C ALA A 115 -5.88 6.55 -1.35
N ASP A 116 -6.54 7.69 -1.54
CA ASP A 116 -7.22 8.44 -0.46
C ASP A 116 -8.61 7.87 -0.14
N GLN A 117 -9.23 7.18 -1.10
CA GLN A 117 -10.55 6.60 -0.98
C GLN A 117 -10.67 5.31 -1.83
N GLN A 118 -11.40 4.32 -1.29
CA GLN A 118 -11.83 3.14 -2.05
C GLN A 118 -13.32 2.90 -1.86
N THR A 119 -14.05 3.00 -2.97
CA THR A 119 -15.51 2.99 -2.99
C THR A 119 -16.12 1.61 -3.26
N ASP A 120 -15.35 0.63 -3.78
CA ASP A 120 -15.87 -0.71 -4.03
C ASP A 120 -14.81 -1.83 -4.09
N ILE A 121 -14.63 -2.60 -3.00
CA ILE A 121 -13.94 -3.89 -3.09
C ILE A 121 -14.91 -4.95 -3.65
N ASN A 122 -15.23 -4.84 -4.93
CA ASN A 122 -15.71 -5.95 -5.74
C ASN A 122 -14.56 -6.30 -6.71
N SER A 123 -13.64 -7.17 -6.31
CA SER A 123 -12.83 -7.89 -7.30
C SER A 123 -13.78 -8.87 -7.97
N GLY A 124 -14.37 -8.47 -9.10
CA GLY A 124 -15.53 -9.10 -9.71
C GLY A 124 -15.58 -10.63 -9.56
N ASN A 125 -16.71 -11.17 -9.10
CA ASN A 125 -17.06 -12.61 -9.10
C ASN A 125 -16.09 -13.64 -8.46
N TYR A 126 -14.92 -13.28 -7.92
CA TYR A 126 -13.89 -14.29 -7.54
C TYR A 126 -14.02 -14.87 -6.12
N ASP A 127 -14.67 -14.19 -5.17
CA ASP A 127 -14.85 -14.71 -3.80
C ASP A 127 -16.18 -14.21 -3.21
N THR A 128 -17.13 -15.13 -2.98
CA THR A 128 -18.46 -14.86 -2.41
C THR A 128 -18.43 -14.58 -0.90
N ASN A 129 -17.31 -14.88 -0.24
CA ASN A 129 -17.09 -14.66 1.19
C ASN A 129 -16.32 -13.37 1.49
N MET A 130 -15.96 -12.58 0.45
CA MET A 130 -15.31 -11.29 0.65
C MET A 130 -16.17 -10.35 1.46
N GLN A 131 -15.60 -9.85 2.55
CA GLN A 131 -16.21 -8.73 3.23
C GLN A 131 -15.98 -7.47 2.42
N ARG A 132 -17.05 -6.72 2.15
CA ARG A 132 -16.91 -5.36 1.63
C ARG A 132 -16.27 -4.47 2.70
N PHE A 133 -15.32 -3.66 2.28
CA PHE A 133 -14.77 -2.56 3.09
C PHE A 133 -14.93 -1.28 2.29
N VAL A 134 -15.58 -0.30 2.90
CA VAL A 134 -15.64 1.06 2.38
C VAL A 134 -14.56 1.84 3.09
N CYS A 135 -13.64 2.42 2.32
CA CYS A 135 -12.58 3.27 2.83
C CYS A 135 -12.92 4.71 2.42
N PRO A 136 -13.60 5.51 3.27
CA PRO A 136 -13.93 6.90 2.96
C PRO A 136 -12.67 7.76 2.81
N ILE A 137 -12.84 8.98 2.29
CA ILE A 137 -11.76 9.98 2.24
C ILE A 137 -11.11 10.10 3.62
N GLY A 138 -9.77 10.16 3.65
CA GLY A 138 -8.99 10.16 4.90
C GLY A 138 -8.64 8.75 5.40
N SER A 139 -8.97 7.71 4.63
CA SER A 139 -8.45 6.36 4.84
C SER A 139 -7.05 6.21 4.29
N LEU A 140 -6.33 5.19 4.77
CA LEU A 140 -5.12 4.68 4.15
C LEU A 140 -5.50 3.44 3.34
N VAL A 141 -5.50 3.55 2.01
CA VAL A 141 -5.69 2.42 1.10
C VAL A 141 -4.43 2.24 0.30
N PHE A 142 -3.83 1.06 0.37
CA PHE A 142 -2.67 0.77 -0.45
C PHE A 142 -2.56 -0.70 -0.80
N SER A 143 -1.91 -0.95 -1.91
CA SER A 143 -1.47 -2.26 -2.34
C SER A 143 -0.05 -2.20 -2.84
N PHE A 144 0.70 -3.26 -2.70
CA PHE A 144 2.06 -3.35 -3.19
C PHE A 144 2.36 -4.76 -3.64
N LYS A 145 3.39 -4.87 -4.47
CA LYS A 145 3.72 -6.13 -5.11
C LYS A 145 4.99 -6.79 -4.61
N LEU A 146 4.93 -8.12 -4.58
CA LEU A 146 6.06 -9.03 -4.46
C LEU A 146 6.09 -9.90 -5.71
N GLN A 147 7.28 -10.09 -6.30
CA GLN A 147 7.43 -10.89 -7.50
C GLN A 147 8.10 -12.22 -7.19
N ARG A 148 7.78 -13.23 -7.99
CA ARG A 148 8.42 -14.55 -7.96
C ARG A 148 8.40 -15.23 -6.57
N VAL A 149 7.28 -15.12 -5.87
CA VAL A 149 7.09 -15.77 -4.57
C VAL A 149 6.91 -17.27 -4.76
N ASP A 150 7.64 -18.07 -3.98
CA ASP A 150 7.49 -19.52 -3.94
C ASP A 150 6.07 -19.91 -3.49
N LYS A 151 5.46 -20.91 -4.14
CA LYS A 151 4.10 -21.38 -3.81
C LYS A 151 3.90 -21.79 -2.36
N ASN A 152 4.96 -22.30 -1.72
CA ASN A 152 4.91 -22.75 -0.32
C ASN A 152 4.82 -21.55 0.65
N HIS A 153 5.14 -20.35 0.17
CA HIS A 153 5.12 -19.11 0.93
C HIS A 153 3.92 -18.22 0.61
N SER A 154 3.33 -18.32 -0.59
CA SER A 154 2.30 -17.40 -1.06
C SER A 154 1.06 -17.36 -0.15
N SER A 155 0.58 -18.51 0.33
CA SER A 155 -0.55 -18.62 1.26
C SER A 155 -0.25 -18.15 2.69
N LEU A 156 1.03 -17.92 3.02
CA LEU A 156 1.45 -17.47 4.35
C LEU A 156 1.71 -15.96 4.40
N LEU A 157 1.77 -15.29 3.24
CA LEU A 157 2.04 -13.85 3.16
C LEU A 157 0.93 -13.00 3.77
N GLU A 158 -0.33 -13.44 3.72
CA GLU A 158 -1.46 -12.74 4.35
C GLU A 158 -1.26 -12.62 5.89
N LYS A 159 -0.64 -13.63 6.50
CA LYS A 159 -0.32 -13.63 7.94
C LYS A 159 0.80 -12.67 8.24
N LEU A 160 1.84 -12.64 7.39
CA LEU A 160 2.95 -11.70 7.51
C LEU A 160 2.48 -10.24 7.34
N LEU A 161 1.62 -10.00 6.34
CA LEU A 161 0.95 -8.72 6.08
C LEU A 161 0.19 -8.26 7.33
N GLY A 162 -0.60 -9.16 7.91
CA GLY A 162 -1.35 -8.86 9.12
C GLY A 162 -0.48 -8.47 10.32
N ILE A 163 0.61 -9.19 10.56
CA ILE A 163 1.57 -8.86 11.63
C ILE A 163 2.18 -7.47 11.41
N ALA A 164 2.65 -7.18 10.20
CA ALA A 164 3.25 -5.89 9.91
C ALA A 164 2.27 -4.72 10.07
N ILE A 165 1.01 -4.88 9.64
CA ILE A 165 -0.04 -3.88 9.82
C ILE A 165 -0.35 -3.65 11.30
N VAL A 166 -0.60 -4.72 12.05
CA VAL A 166 -0.96 -4.61 13.47
C VAL A 166 0.16 -3.97 14.28
N GLU A 167 1.43 -4.26 13.95
CA GLU A 167 2.56 -3.62 14.61
C GLU A 167 2.75 -2.16 14.21
N ALA A 168 2.53 -1.81 12.93
CA ALA A 168 2.59 -0.43 12.50
C ALA A 168 1.59 0.45 13.28
N LEU A 169 0.39 -0.08 13.53
CA LEU A 169 -0.67 0.56 14.30
C LEU A 169 -0.39 0.54 15.81
N SER A 170 -0.11 -0.63 16.38
CA SER A 170 0.06 -0.82 17.83
C SER A 170 1.29 -0.12 18.39
N THR A 171 2.26 0.24 17.55
CA THR A 171 3.45 0.98 18.00
C THR A 171 3.19 2.47 18.20
N ARG A 172 2.09 3.02 17.66
CA ARG A 172 1.75 4.44 17.75
C ARG A 172 1.49 4.84 19.20
N SER A 173 1.97 6.02 19.58
CA SER A 173 1.86 6.56 20.94
C SER A 173 0.41 6.63 21.41
N VAL A 174 -0.49 7.13 20.56
CA VAL A 174 -1.91 7.26 20.91
C VAL A 174 -2.59 5.91 21.13
N VAL A 175 -2.29 4.90 20.31
CA VAL A 175 -2.82 3.53 20.46
C VAL A 175 -2.33 2.90 21.76
N LYS A 176 -1.05 3.10 22.11
CA LYS A 176 -0.48 2.63 23.38
C LYS A 176 -1.10 3.34 24.59
N GLN A 177 -1.29 4.65 24.51
CA GLN A 177 -1.85 5.47 25.58
C GLN A 177 -3.32 5.13 25.85
N SER A 178 -4.11 4.97 24.77
CA SER A 178 -5.51 4.56 24.85
C SER A 178 -5.69 3.09 25.20
N LYS A 179 -4.60 2.30 25.22
CA LYS A 179 -4.60 0.84 25.39
C LYS A 179 -5.54 0.16 24.39
N THR A 180 -5.62 0.71 23.18
CA THR A 180 -6.48 0.17 22.13
C THR A 180 -5.86 -1.11 21.60
N GLU A 181 -6.64 -2.19 21.64
CA GLU A 181 -6.24 -3.49 21.13
C GLU A 181 -6.52 -3.57 19.62
N ILE A 182 -5.49 -3.86 18.83
CA ILE A 182 -5.60 -4.04 17.38
C ILE A 182 -5.50 -5.53 17.05
N LYS A 183 -6.48 -6.05 16.30
CA LYS A 183 -6.56 -7.49 15.95
C LYS A 183 -7.01 -7.71 14.52
N ILE A 184 -6.64 -8.86 13.97
CA ILE A 184 -7.14 -9.34 12.67
C ILE A 184 -7.97 -10.59 12.86
N GLN A 185 -9.14 -10.64 12.22
CA GLN A 185 -9.94 -11.85 12.10
C GLN A 185 -9.59 -12.54 10.78
N TYR A 186 -8.87 -13.66 10.86
CA TYR A 186 -8.60 -14.49 9.70
C TYR A 186 -9.84 -15.32 9.37
N ILE A 187 -10.29 -15.22 8.12
CA ILE A 187 -11.48 -15.92 7.62
C ILE A 187 -10.99 -16.98 6.66
N GLU A 188 -11.31 -18.24 6.95
CA GLU A 188 -10.95 -19.35 6.08
C GLU A 188 -11.60 -19.20 4.70
N ASN A 189 -10.85 -19.52 3.65
CA ASN A 189 -11.30 -19.44 2.26
C ASN A 189 -11.76 -18.03 1.85
N SER A 190 -11.23 -16.97 2.45
CA SER A 190 -11.43 -15.60 1.99
C SER A 190 -10.10 -14.92 1.66
N LEU A 191 -10.09 -14.13 0.60
CA LEU A 191 -8.95 -13.27 0.25
C LEU A 191 -8.83 -12.03 1.16
N THR A 192 -9.87 -11.77 1.97
CA THR A 192 -9.96 -10.59 2.83
C THR A 192 -10.05 -10.96 4.30
N HIS A 193 -9.34 -10.21 5.16
CA HIS A 193 -9.37 -10.40 6.60
C HIS A 193 -9.63 -9.06 7.31
N PRO A 194 -10.74 -8.93 8.07
CA PRO A 194 -11.05 -7.69 8.75
C PRO A 194 -10.05 -7.35 9.86
N LEU A 195 -9.78 -6.06 9.98
CA LEU A 195 -8.96 -5.45 11.01
C LEU A 195 -9.85 -4.72 12.01
N TYR A 196 -9.59 -4.93 13.29
CA TYR A 196 -10.37 -4.39 14.41
C TYR A 196 -9.52 -3.55 15.35
N ALA A 197 -10.12 -2.51 15.92
CA ALA A 197 -9.65 -1.79 17.10
C ALA A 197 -10.72 -1.86 18.20
N ASN A 198 -10.41 -2.42 19.38
CA ASN A 198 -11.36 -2.62 20.49
C ASN A 198 -12.71 -3.21 20.04
N ASN A 199 -12.68 -4.23 19.17
CA ASN A 199 -13.84 -4.87 18.52
C ASN A 199 -14.61 -4.05 17.46
N GLN A 200 -14.24 -2.81 17.19
CA GLN A 200 -14.78 -2.05 16.07
C GLN A 200 -13.98 -2.32 14.80
N LYS A 201 -14.64 -2.63 13.70
CA LYS A 201 -14.00 -2.87 12.40
C LYS A 201 -13.48 -1.54 11.85
N ILE A 202 -12.16 -1.44 11.70
CA ILE A 202 -11.49 -0.23 11.20
C ILE A 202 -10.95 -0.37 9.79
N GLY A 203 -11.04 -1.57 9.20
CA GLY A 203 -10.44 -1.82 7.90
C GLY A 203 -10.29 -3.31 7.63
N GLY A 204 -9.41 -3.66 6.71
CA GLY A 204 -9.05 -5.04 6.39
C GLY A 204 -7.79 -5.15 5.55
N ILE A 205 -7.26 -6.36 5.47
CA ILE A 205 -6.15 -6.73 4.57
C ILE A 205 -6.69 -7.60 3.44
N LEU A 206 -6.03 -7.55 2.29
CA LEU A 206 -6.36 -8.29 1.08
C LEU A 206 -5.08 -8.87 0.46
N THR A 207 -5.14 -10.14 0.09
CA THR A 207 -4.07 -10.80 -0.68
C THR A 207 -4.65 -11.36 -1.97
N GLN A 208 -4.01 -11.08 -3.09
CA GLN A 208 -4.38 -11.65 -4.37
C GLN A 208 -3.14 -12.18 -5.09
N LEU A 209 -3.26 -13.41 -5.58
CA LEU A 209 -2.21 -14.13 -6.29
C LEU A 209 -2.51 -14.12 -7.79
N SER A 210 -1.48 -13.90 -8.60
CA SER A 210 -1.51 -14.17 -10.04
C SER A 210 -0.48 -15.25 -10.37
N ASN A 211 -0.95 -16.34 -10.97
CA ASN A 211 -0.11 -17.50 -11.27
C ASN A 211 0.75 -17.23 -12.50
N ASN A 212 2.05 -17.52 -12.39
CA ASN A 212 2.97 -17.75 -13.49
C ASN A 212 3.77 -19.03 -13.16
N ASP A 213 3.17 -20.20 -13.41
CA ASP A 213 3.75 -21.52 -13.13
C ASP A 213 4.09 -21.74 -11.63
N ASP A 214 5.32 -22.16 -11.30
CA ASP A 214 5.80 -22.48 -9.94
C ASP A 214 6.13 -21.24 -9.08
N VAL A 215 6.02 -20.03 -9.66
CA VAL A 215 6.26 -18.76 -8.97
C VAL A 215 5.07 -17.83 -9.11
N PHE A 216 4.71 -17.17 -8.02
CA PHE A 216 3.54 -16.30 -7.97
C PHE A 216 3.99 -14.85 -7.94
N ASP A 217 3.36 -14.00 -8.74
CA ASP A 217 3.35 -12.58 -8.44
C ASP A 217 2.17 -12.32 -7.49
N VAL A 218 2.46 -11.59 -6.41
CA VAL A 218 1.54 -11.40 -5.29
C VAL A 218 1.28 -9.92 -5.11
N SER A 219 0.00 -9.57 -5.09
CA SER A 219 -0.47 -8.25 -4.69
C SER A 219 -1.01 -8.35 -3.26
N LEU A 220 -0.43 -7.56 -2.37
CA LEU A 220 -0.82 -7.46 -0.97
C LEU A 220 -1.34 -6.05 -0.73
N GLY A 221 -2.42 -5.90 0.02
CA GLY A 221 -2.98 -4.58 0.31
C GLY A 221 -3.71 -4.50 1.64
N ALA A 222 -3.93 -3.26 2.07
CA ALA A 222 -4.72 -2.95 3.25
C ALA A 222 -5.53 -1.68 3.01
N GLY A 223 -6.76 -1.67 3.52
CA GLY A 223 -7.61 -0.50 3.63
C GLY A 223 -7.90 -0.24 5.11
N ILE A 224 -7.56 0.94 5.60
CA ILE A 224 -7.69 1.30 7.02
C ILE A 224 -8.32 2.69 7.15
N ASN A 225 -9.39 2.79 7.92
CA ASN A 225 -10.03 4.05 8.27
C ASN A 225 -9.19 4.77 9.34
N VAL A 226 -8.42 5.78 8.93
CA VAL A 226 -7.50 6.50 9.82
C VAL A 226 -8.12 7.79 10.35
N HIS A 227 -8.77 8.56 9.48
CA HIS A 227 -9.44 9.82 9.81
C HIS A 227 -10.95 9.81 9.51
N ASP A 228 -11.66 10.82 10.01
CA ASP A 228 -12.94 11.33 9.54
C ASP A 228 -14.09 10.32 9.33
N SER A 229 -14.09 9.24 10.12
CA SER A 229 -15.22 8.31 10.23
C SER A 229 -15.42 7.86 11.68
N VAL A 230 -16.67 7.57 12.07
CA VAL A 230 -17.01 7.08 13.43
C VAL A 230 -16.18 5.85 13.80
N PHE A 231 -15.82 5.02 12.81
CA PHE A 231 -15.03 3.80 12.97
C PHE A 231 -13.55 3.99 12.60
N SER A 232 -13.04 5.23 12.62
CA SER A 232 -11.62 5.48 12.37
C SER A 232 -10.77 5.19 13.59
N LEU A 233 -9.51 4.81 13.35
CA LEU A 233 -8.53 4.56 14.41
C LEU A 233 -8.42 5.75 15.37
N ASN A 234 -8.28 6.97 14.83
CA ASN A 234 -8.11 8.18 15.63
C ASN A 234 -9.33 8.49 16.52
N ASN A 235 -10.54 8.18 16.07
CA ASN A 235 -11.74 8.30 16.90
C ASN A 235 -11.79 7.24 18.00
N ILE A 236 -11.43 5.99 17.69
CA ILE A 236 -11.43 4.88 18.66
C ILE A 236 -10.37 5.06 19.74
N THR A 237 -9.21 5.62 19.38
CA THR A 237 -8.14 5.91 20.36
C THR A 237 -8.40 7.19 21.17
N GLY A 238 -9.56 7.84 20.98
CA GLY A 238 -10.01 8.95 21.81
C GLY A 238 -9.45 10.31 21.39
N GLY A 239 -9.54 10.66 20.10
CA GLY A 239 -9.21 11.98 19.55
C GLY A 239 -9.97 13.15 20.21
N SER A 240 -9.60 13.49 21.44
CA SER A 240 -9.84 14.79 22.05
C SER A 240 -8.87 15.79 21.42
N SER A 241 -9.27 17.06 21.33
CA SER A 241 -8.58 18.19 20.68
C SER A 241 -7.15 18.50 21.18
N THR A 242 -6.59 17.69 22.08
CA THR A 242 -5.27 17.84 22.71
C THR A 242 -4.30 16.68 22.40
N ILE A 243 -4.73 15.64 21.67
CA ILE A 243 -3.94 14.41 21.45
C ILE A 243 -3.35 14.38 20.03
N ILE A 244 -2.08 13.95 19.93
CA ILE A 244 -1.36 13.69 18.68
C ILE A 244 -2.08 12.57 17.92
N LEU A 245 -2.65 12.91 16.76
CA LEU A 245 -3.30 11.94 15.88
C LEU A 245 -2.28 11.07 15.16
N VAL A 246 -2.65 9.83 14.85
CA VAL A 246 -1.89 9.00 13.93
C VAL A 246 -2.11 9.49 12.51
N SER A 247 -1.03 9.68 11.76
CA SER A 247 -1.10 10.01 10.33
C SER A 247 -1.00 8.76 9.45
N ARG A 248 -1.57 8.82 8.24
CA ARG A 248 -1.54 7.73 7.25
C ARG A 248 -0.11 7.43 6.78
N GLU A 249 0.69 8.48 6.65
CA GLU A 249 2.09 8.47 6.26
C GLU A 249 2.93 7.70 7.27
N GLU A 250 2.73 7.98 8.56
CA GLU A 250 3.42 7.30 9.65
C GLU A 250 3.08 5.81 9.68
N ILE A 251 1.80 5.46 9.48
CA ILE A 251 1.35 4.07 9.41
C ILE A 251 2.02 3.38 8.23
N LEU A 252 1.91 3.94 7.02
CA LEU A 252 2.42 3.30 5.80
C LEU A 252 3.95 3.13 5.82
N ALA A 253 4.69 4.17 6.25
CA ALA A 253 6.14 4.09 6.33
C ALA A 253 6.60 3.07 7.39
N THR A 254 5.94 3.06 8.56
CA THR A 254 6.23 2.07 9.60
C THR A 254 5.88 0.66 9.14
N PHE A 255 4.76 0.50 8.44
CA PHE A 255 4.36 -0.76 7.84
C PHE A 255 5.44 -1.29 6.90
N PHE A 256 5.94 -0.50 5.94
CA PHE A 256 6.95 -0.96 5.02
C PHE A 256 8.28 -1.31 5.71
N ASN A 257 8.71 -0.49 6.67
CA ASN A 257 9.90 -0.78 7.47
C ASN A 257 9.79 -2.13 8.20
N ASN A 258 8.63 -2.40 8.78
CA ASN A 258 8.32 -3.64 9.47
C ASN A 258 8.24 -4.80 8.48
N PHE A 259 7.45 -4.67 7.43
CA PHE A 259 7.16 -5.73 6.46
C PHE A 259 8.41 -6.15 5.69
N GLU A 260 9.24 -5.22 5.21
CA GLU A 260 10.44 -5.56 4.44
C GLU A 260 11.43 -6.39 5.26
N SER A 261 11.69 -5.97 6.51
CA SER A 261 12.54 -6.71 7.46
C SER A 261 11.98 -8.11 7.76
N MET A 262 10.66 -8.21 7.98
CA MET A 262 9.99 -9.49 8.19
C MET A 262 10.05 -10.38 6.95
N TYR A 263 9.85 -9.81 5.76
CA TYR A 263 9.84 -10.52 4.50
C TYR A 263 11.19 -11.18 4.23
N PHE A 264 12.31 -10.48 4.45
CA PHE A 264 13.65 -11.07 4.30
C PHE A 264 13.91 -12.23 5.26
N THR A 265 13.32 -12.20 6.45
CA THR A 265 13.40 -13.33 7.39
C THR A 265 12.47 -14.47 6.94
N PHE A 266 11.26 -14.13 6.50
CA PHE A 266 10.21 -15.05 6.09
C PHE A 266 10.60 -15.91 4.88
N ILE A 267 11.22 -15.33 3.85
CA ILE A 267 11.64 -16.08 2.65
C ILE A 267 12.61 -17.23 2.96
N ASN A 268 13.33 -17.15 4.09
CA ASN A 268 14.31 -18.16 4.50
C ASN A 268 13.78 -19.10 5.59
N LYS A 269 12.88 -18.61 6.46
CA LYS A 269 12.46 -19.32 7.70
C LYS A 269 10.97 -19.60 7.78
N GLY A 270 10.20 -19.22 6.75
CA GLY A 270 8.75 -19.27 6.77
C GLY A 270 8.16 -18.46 7.94
N LEU A 271 7.00 -18.91 8.45
CA LEU A 271 6.30 -18.24 9.55
C LEU A 271 6.81 -18.59 10.95
N GLU A 272 7.72 -19.56 11.12
CA GLU A 272 8.19 -20.00 12.44
C GLU A 272 8.61 -18.84 13.36
N PRO A 273 9.44 -17.86 12.90
CA PRO A 273 9.87 -16.75 13.76
C PRO A 273 8.75 -15.78 14.16
N PHE A 274 7.57 -15.93 13.57
CA PHE A 274 6.44 -15.01 13.69
C PHE A 274 5.23 -15.63 14.38
N LYS A 275 5.27 -16.93 14.74
CA LYS A 275 4.12 -17.66 15.28
C LYS A 275 3.49 -17.02 16.51
N ASP A 276 4.29 -16.57 17.47
CA ASP A 276 3.75 -16.00 18.70
C ASP A 276 3.17 -14.60 18.48
N ARG A 277 3.76 -13.84 17.55
CA ARG A 277 3.20 -12.56 17.10
C ARG A 277 1.87 -12.78 16.38
N LEU A 278 1.79 -13.81 15.53
CA LEU A 278 0.54 -14.18 14.87
C LEU A 278 -0.56 -14.53 15.88
N LYS A 279 -0.25 -15.37 16.88
CA LYS A 279 -1.20 -15.69 17.96
C LYS A 279 -1.68 -14.44 18.71
N LEU A 280 -0.77 -13.49 18.97
CA LEU A 280 -1.09 -12.26 19.69
C LEU A 280 -2.05 -11.36 18.90
N ILE A 281 -1.95 -11.31 17.58
CA ILE A 281 -2.77 -10.39 16.77
C ILE A 281 -4.09 -11.01 16.29
N SER A 282 -4.20 -12.34 16.32
CA SER A 282 -5.40 -13.02 15.86
C SER A 282 -6.57 -12.75 16.81
N LYS A 283 -7.70 -12.34 16.24
CA LYS A 283 -9.00 -12.34 16.92
C LYS A 283 -9.52 -13.77 16.90
N LEU A 284 -9.77 -14.31 18.09
CA LEU A 284 -10.45 -15.59 18.29
C LEU A 284 -11.94 -15.47 17.93
#